data_AF-A0AAW0L8K3-F1
#
_entry.id   AF-A0AAW0L8K3-F1
#
_cell.length_a   1.000
_cell.length_b   1.000
_cell.length_c   1.000
_cell.angle_alpha   90.00
_cell.angle_beta   90.00
_cell.angle_gamma   90.00
#
_symmetry.space_group_name_H-M   'P 1'
#
loop_
_entity.id
_entity.type
_entity.pdbx_description
1 polymer ?
#
loop_
_entity_poly.entity_id
_entity_poly.type
_entity_poly.pdbx_seq_one_letter_code
_entity_poly.pdbx_strand_id
1 'polypeptide(L)'
;MHLFIMFGEVVKWKQVWTLPHRLLQKRLLLSPRECDKYHKGPAGDNLGCHYEWLVKWRSLDYEHATWELENASFLCSPEGLGLIRDYENRRRTARSTSRVDKVPQKQDYI
;
A
#
# COMPACT_ATOMS: atom_id res chain seq x y z
N MET A 1 4.50 -0.55 -26.61
CA MET A 1 5.12 -1.50 -25.67
C MET A 1 6.62 -1.29 -25.74
N HIS A 2 7.18 -0.47 -24.83
CA HIS A 2 8.62 -0.18 -24.86
C HIS A 2 9.37 -1.29 -24.13
N LEU A 3 10.11 -2.05 -24.92
CA LEU A 3 11.03 -3.10 -24.54
C LEU A 3 12.30 -2.44 -23.95
N PHE A 4 12.58 -2.65 -22.67
CA PHE A 4 13.89 -2.34 -22.10
C PHE A 4 14.71 -3.63 -22.05
N ILE A 5 15.59 -3.79 -23.03
CA ILE A 5 16.68 -4.78 -22.98
C ILE A 5 17.84 -4.13 -22.24
N MET A 6 18.14 -4.62 -21.04
CA MET A 6 19.41 -4.37 -20.37
C MET A 6 20.29 -5.61 -20.57
N PHE A 7 21.47 -5.39 -21.15
CA PHE A 7 22.46 -6.41 -21.47
C PHE A 7 22.99 -7.12 -20.22
N GLY A 8 23.16 -8.44 -20.30
CA GLY A 8 24.35 -9.06 -19.71
C GLY A 8 24.27 -9.68 -18.32
N GLU A 9 23.15 -10.25 -17.92
CA GLU A 9 23.11 -11.46 -17.09
C GLU A 9 21.70 -12.03 -17.25
N VAL A 10 21.57 -13.33 -17.53
CA VAL A 10 20.27 -13.99 -17.45
C VAL A 10 19.91 -14.00 -15.98
N VAL A 11 19.31 -12.90 -15.53
CA VAL A 11 18.66 -12.80 -14.23
C VAL A 11 17.58 -13.87 -14.28
N LYS A 12 17.91 -15.05 -13.74
CA LYS A 12 16.95 -16.12 -13.49
C LYS A 12 15.86 -15.46 -12.68
N TRP A 13 14.73 -15.15 -13.31
CA TRP A 13 13.55 -14.60 -12.68
C TRP A 13 13.14 -15.57 -11.58
N LYS A 14 13.64 -15.35 -10.36
CA LYS A 14 13.26 -16.13 -9.20
C LYS A 14 11.83 -15.69 -8.90
N GLN A 15 10.86 -16.58 -9.08
CA GLN A 15 9.47 -16.37 -8.67
C GLN A 15 9.33 -15.91 -7.20
N VAL A 16 10.36 -16.10 -6.37
CA VAL A 16 10.39 -15.57 -5.00
C VAL A 16 10.41 -14.03 -4.97
N TRP A 17 10.98 -13.37 -5.98
CA TRP A 17 11.03 -11.90 -6.08
C TRP A 17 9.68 -11.26 -6.43
N THR A 18 8.70 -12.06 -6.87
CA THR A 18 7.33 -11.58 -7.14
C THR A 18 6.41 -11.77 -5.94
N LEU A 19 6.92 -12.23 -4.79
CA LEU A 19 6.10 -12.43 -3.60
C LEU A 19 6.16 -11.19 -2.70
N PRO A 20 5.01 -10.59 -2.36
CA PRO A 20 4.98 -9.47 -1.43
C PRO A 20 5.42 -9.96 -0.04
N HIS A 21 6.29 -9.20 0.60
CA HIS A 21 6.73 -9.46 1.98
C HIS A 21 5.91 -8.63 2.97
N ARG A 22 5.72 -7.33 2.69
CA ARG A 22 5.04 -6.40 3.60
C ARG A 22 4.60 -5.12 2.88
N LEU A 23 3.48 -4.55 3.31
CA LEU A 23 3.07 -3.20 2.90
C LEU A 23 3.69 -2.14 3.82
N LEU A 24 4.32 -1.14 3.20
CA LEU A 24 5.05 -0.08 3.88
C LEU A 24 4.25 1.22 3.98
N GLN A 25 3.49 1.55 2.93
CA GLN A 25 2.74 2.80 2.85
C GLN A 25 1.45 2.61 2.05
N LYS A 26 0.44 3.42 2.36
CA LYS A 26 -0.80 3.55 1.60
C LYS A 26 -0.95 5.00 1.16
N ARG A 27 -1.27 5.25 -0.10
CA ARG A 27 -1.61 6.60 -0.61
C ARG A 27 -2.90 6.57 -1.43
N LEU A 28 -3.59 7.70 -1.48
CA LEU A 28 -4.79 7.90 -2.28
C LEU A 28 -4.37 8.42 -3.66
N LEU A 29 -4.83 7.78 -4.73
CA LEU A 29 -4.53 8.14 -6.12
C LEU A 29 -5.45 9.23 -6.68
N LEU A 30 -6.74 9.16 -6.39
CA LEU A 30 -7.74 10.09 -6.92
C LEU A 30 -8.41 10.86 -5.78
N SER A 31 -8.69 12.14 -6.04
CA SER A 31 -9.51 12.90 -5.11
C SER A 31 -10.93 12.29 -5.04
N PRO A 32 -11.63 12.34 -3.88
CA PRO A 32 -13.00 11.83 -3.77
C PRO A 32 -13.97 12.43 -4.80
N ARG A 33 -13.66 13.63 -5.34
CA ARG A 33 -14.49 14.34 -6.33
C ARG A 33 -14.33 13.81 -7.75
N GLU A 34 -13.15 13.32 -8.11
CA GLU A 34 -12.90 12.68 -9.41
C GLU A 34 -13.45 11.26 -9.42
N CYS A 35 -13.36 10.60 -8.27
CA CYS A 35 -13.92 9.29 -8.01
C CYS A 35 -15.42 9.19 -8.38
N ASP A 36 -16.28 10.10 -7.91
CA ASP A 36 -17.74 10.07 -8.20
C ASP A 36 -18.07 10.16 -9.70
N LYS A 37 -17.21 10.81 -10.50
CA LYS A 37 -17.42 10.93 -11.96
C LYS A 37 -17.20 9.62 -12.71
N TYR A 38 -16.30 8.77 -12.23
CA TYR A 38 -16.02 7.46 -12.84
C TYR A 38 -17.03 6.38 -12.44
N HIS A 39 -17.82 6.61 -11.39
CA HIS A 39 -18.84 5.67 -10.90
C HIS A 39 -20.18 5.74 -11.63
N LYS A 40 -20.38 6.70 -12.55
CA LYS A 40 -21.65 6.91 -13.29
C LYS A 40 -21.61 6.41 -14.75
N GLY A 41 -20.82 5.37 -15.03
CA GLY A 41 -20.84 4.68 -16.32
C GLY A 41 -21.89 3.55 -16.37
N PRO A 42 -22.43 3.17 -17.54
CA PRO A 42 -23.46 2.11 -17.67
C PRO A 42 -22.95 0.70 -17.37
N ALA A 43 -21.63 0.50 -17.39
CA ALA A 43 -20.99 -0.74 -16.97
C ALA A 43 -20.56 -0.58 -15.50
N GLY A 44 -21.34 -1.16 -14.60
CA GLY A 44 -21.11 -1.16 -13.14
C GLY A 44 -19.88 -1.95 -12.69
N ASP A 45 -18.81 -1.99 -13.49
CA ASP A 45 -17.53 -2.48 -13.06
C ASP A 45 -16.87 -1.38 -12.24
N ASN A 46 -17.05 -1.49 -10.93
CA ASN A 46 -16.41 -0.67 -9.92
C ASN A 46 -14.88 -0.85 -10.02
N LEU A 47 -14.24 -0.13 -10.95
CA LEU A 47 -12.79 -0.01 -11.08
C LEU A 47 -12.23 0.96 -10.00
N GLY A 48 -12.84 0.97 -8.81
CA GLY A 48 -12.58 1.87 -7.69
C GLY A 48 -11.27 1.60 -6.98
N CYS A 49 -10.17 1.51 -7.73
CA CYS A 49 -8.83 1.44 -7.17
C CYS A 49 -8.37 2.84 -6.75
N HIS A 50 -8.86 3.30 -5.61
CA HIS A 50 -8.54 4.63 -5.09
C HIS A 50 -7.20 4.68 -4.38
N TYR A 51 -6.63 3.53 -4.05
CA TYR A 51 -5.43 3.44 -3.25
C TYR A 51 -4.32 2.70 -3.95
N GLU A 52 -3.11 3.15 -3.67
CA GLU A 52 -1.88 2.43 -3.96
C GLU A 52 -1.17 2.06 -2.67
N TRP A 53 -0.51 0.92 -2.74
CA TRP A 53 0.24 0.33 -1.66
C TRP A 53 1.71 0.23 -2.06
N LEU A 54 2.59 0.74 -1.21
CA LEU A 54 4.02 0.53 -1.37
C LEU A 54 4.38 -0.86 -0.85
N VAL A 55 4.75 -1.76 -1.75
CA VAL A 55 5.03 -3.16 -1.47
C VAL A 55 6.53 -3.37 -1.34
N LYS A 56 6.95 -3.94 -0.21
CA LYS A 56 8.28 -4.51 -0.03
C LYS A 56 8.26 -5.95 -0.49
N TRP A 57 9.10 -6.31 -1.45
CA TRP A 57 9.17 -7.65 -2.03
C TRP A 57 10.10 -8.59 -1.25
N ARG A 58 9.82 -9.90 -1.31
CA ARG A 58 10.71 -10.90 -0.69
C ARG A 58 12.05 -10.95 -1.41
N SER A 59 13.12 -11.12 -0.63
CA SER A 59 14.49 -11.20 -1.15
C SER A 59 15.01 -9.99 -1.93
N LEU A 60 14.26 -8.88 -1.92
CA LEU A 60 14.69 -7.58 -2.41
C LEU A 60 14.82 -6.60 -1.24
N ASP A 61 15.76 -5.67 -1.39
CA ASP A 61 15.96 -4.56 -0.46
C ASP A 61 14.87 -3.50 -0.58
N TYR A 62 14.81 -2.61 0.39
CA TYR A 62 13.76 -1.59 0.50
C TYR A 62 13.76 -0.59 -0.67
N GLU A 63 14.91 -0.39 -1.32
CA GLU A 63 15.04 0.47 -2.50
C GLU A 63 14.26 -0.06 -3.72
N HIS A 64 13.98 -1.35 -3.75
CA HIS A 64 13.21 -2.01 -4.81
C HIS A 64 11.71 -2.08 -4.51
N ALA A 65 11.23 -1.36 -3.49
CA ALA A 65 9.81 -1.31 -3.19
C ALA A 65 9.03 -0.61 -4.32
N THR A 66 7.90 -1.17 -4.73
CA THR A 66 7.08 -0.63 -5.83
C THR A 66 5.69 -0.21 -5.33
N TRP A 67 5.11 0.77 -6.01
CA TRP A 67 3.72 1.16 -5.79
C TRP A 67 2.81 0.27 -6.63
N GLU A 68 1.90 -0.42 -5.96
CA GLU A 68 0.98 -1.37 -6.58
C GLU A 68 -0.46 -0.96 -6.27
N LEU A 69 -1.33 -1.11 -7.26
CA LEU A 69 -2.75 -0.77 -7.17
C LEU A 69 -3.47 -1.70 -6.17
N GLU A 70 -4.41 -1.17 -5.40
CA GLU A 70 -5.23 -1.96 -4.46
C GLU A 70 -5.99 -3.12 -5.13
N ASN A 71 -6.30 -3.02 -6.42
CA ASN A 71 -6.91 -4.10 -7.21
C ASN A 71 -5.91 -5.08 -7.85
N ALA A 72 -4.62 -4.99 -7.52
CA ALA A 72 -3.63 -5.96 -7.98
C ALA A 72 -4.00 -7.37 -7.50
N SER A 73 -3.88 -8.35 -8.39
CA SER A 73 -4.35 -9.74 -8.14
C SER A 73 -3.77 -10.36 -6.86
N PHE A 74 -2.51 -10.06 -6.53
CA PHE A 74 -1.85 -10.56 -5.33
C PHE A 74 -2.33 -9.86 -4.04
N LEU A 75 -2.88 -8.65 -4.10
CA LEU A 75 -3.49 -7.97 -2.95
C LEU A 75 -4.90 -8.48 -2.68
N CYS A 76 -5.59 -8.93 -3.73
CA CYS A 76 -6.89 -9.59 -3.61
C CYS A 76 -6.81 -11.04 -3.14
N SER A 77 -5.60 -11.63 -3.07
CA SER A 77 -5.42 -12.98 -2.53
C SER A 77 -5.55 -13.01 -0.99
N PRO A 78 -5.83 -14.18 -0.38
CA PRO A 78 -5.85 -14.31 1.07
C PRO A 78 -4.58 -13.82 1.77
N GLU A 79 -3.42 -14.06 1.15
CA GLU A 79 -2.12 -13.59 1.65
C GLU A 79 -2.02 -12.06 1.58
N GLY A 80 -2.44 -11.46 0.46
CA GLY A 80 -2.49 -10.01 0.26
C GLY A 80 -3.38 -9.32 1.28
N LEU A 81 -4.58 -9.85 1.52
CA LEU A 81 -5.50 -9.36 2.54
C LEU A 81 -4.90 -9.43 3.96
N GLY A 82 -4.10 -10.48 4.23
CA GLY A 82 -3.30 -10.58 5.45
C GLY A 82 -2.32 -9.43 5.60
N LEU A 83 -1.58 -9.09 4.54
CA LEU A 83 -0.61 -7.98 4.55
C LEU A 83 -1.29 -6.61 4.77
N ILE A 84 -2.47 -6.40 4.18
CA ILE A 84 -3.29 -5.19 4.38
C ILE A 84 -3.71 -5.10 5.85
N ARG A 85 -4.24 -6.17 6.42
CA ARG A 85 -4.65 -6.23 7.83
C ARG A 85 -3.47 -5.93 8.76
N ASP A 86 -2.31 -6.51 8.51
CA ASP A 86 -1.12 -6.29 9.31
C ASP A 86 -0.65 -4.83 9.23
N TYR A 87 -0.74 -4.21 8.07
CA TYR A 87 -0.45 -2.78 7.92
C TYR A 87 -1.38 -1.91 8.75
N GLU A 88 -2.69 -2.11 8.63
CA GLU A 88 -3.68 -1.29 9.34
C GLU A 88 -3.56 -1.49 10.87
N ASN A 89 -3.27 -2.70 11.33
CA ASN A 89 -3.00 -2.97 12.74
C ASN A 89 -1.80 -2.17 13.25
N ARG A 90 -0.66 -2.20 12.53
CA ARG A 90 0.52 -1.39 12.90
C ARG A 90 0.21 0.10 12.94
N ARG A 91 -0.54 0.59 11.95
CA ARG A 91 -0.92 2.00 11.85
C ARG A 91 -1.85 2.40 13.00
N ARG A 92 -2.79 1.54 13.38
CA ARG A 92 -3.68 1.75 14.53
C ARG A 92 -2.87 1.83 15.83
N THR A 93 -1.97 0.87 16.07
CA THR A 93 -1.13 0.86 17.27
C THR A 93 -0.28 2.13 17.38
N ALA A 94 0.37 2.54 16.28
CA ALA A 94 1.18 3.76 16.24
C ALA A 94 0.37 5.04 16.54
N ARG A 95 -0.88 5.11 16.09
CA ARG A 95 -1.80 6.22 16.42
C ARG A 95 -2.25 6.20 17.87
N SER A 96 -2.43 5.02 18.45
CA SER A 96 -2.82 4.88 19.86
C SER A 96 -1.69 5.33 20.78
N THR A 97 -0.44 4.95 20.50
CA THR A 97 0.72 5.36 21.30
C THR A 97 0.94 6.87 21.24
N SER A 98 0.75 7.52 20.07
CA SER A 98 0.91 8.98 19.97
C SER A 98 -0.15 9.80 20.71
N ARG A 99 -1.26 9.18 21.14
CA ARG A 99 -2.33 9.88 21.90
C ARG A 99 -2.10 9.86 23.41
N VAL A 100 -1.25 8.98 23.91
CA VAL A 100 -1.01 8.78 25.35
C VAL A 100 -0.12 9.86 25.95
N ASP A 101 0.62 10.63 25.13
CA ASP A 101 1.57 11.65 25.62
C ASP A 101 0.95 13.03 25.92
N LYS A 102 -0.38 13.19 25.81
CA LYS A 102 -1.04 14.43 26.24
C LYS A 102 -1.40 14.35 27.73
N VAL A 103 -0.39 14.46 28.60
CA VAL A 103 -0.59 14.80 30.02
C VAL A 103 -1.17 16.22 30.08
N PRO A 104 -2.35 16.46 30.68
CA PRO A 104 -2.84 17.81 30.89
C PRO A 104 -1.92 18.49 31.90
N GLN A 105 -1.16 19.49 31.48
CA GLN A 105 -0.50 20.41 32.41
C GLN A 105 -1.62 21.11 33.19
N LYS A 106 -1.72 20.82 34.49
CA LYS A 106 -2.49 21.66 35.41
C LYS A 106 -1.76 22.99 35.49
N GLN A 107 -2.41 24.04 34.98
CA GLN A 107 -2.00 25.41 35.21
C GLN A 107 -2.42 25.77 36.64
N ASP A 108 -1.53 25.59 37.61
CA ASP A 108 -1.70 26.16 38.94
C ASP A 108 -1.50 27.67 38.82
N TYR A 109 -2.57 28.45 39.00
CA TYR A 109 -2.49 29.91 39.14
C TYR A 109 -2.40 30.21 40.64
N ILE A 110 -1.31 30.88 41.04
CA ILE A 110 -1.10 31.47 42.37
C ILE A 110 -1.97 32.72 42.50
#